data_AF-A0A8T5LQC9-F1
#
_entry.id   AF-A0A8T5LQC9-F1
#
_cell.length_a   1.000
_cell.length_b   1.000
_cell.length_c   1.000
_cell.angle_alpha   90.00
_cell.angle_beta   90.00
_cell.angle_gamma   90.00
#
_symmetry.space_group_name_H-M   'P 1'
#
loop_
_entity.id
_entity.type
_entity.pdbx_description
1 polymer ?
#
loop_
_entity_poly.entity_id
_entity_poly.type
_entity_poly.pdbx_seq_one_letter_code
_entity_poly.pdbx_strand_id
1 'polypeptide(L)'
;MNRKALSPLMATIILVLFALVIGTVTMNLGKGYVEDIAEETPKSSIIIDITDIDTPLKELQVKHITGRISEEEYLDQEQILIS
;
A
#
# COMPACT_ATOMS: atom_id res chain seq x y z
N MET A 1 -41.27 -0.61 -40.27
CA MET A 1 -40.54 -0.43 -38.99
C MET A 1 -39.22 -1.22 -39.11
N ASN A 2 -38.16 -0.60 -39.63
CA ASN A 2 -36.90 -1.29 -39.92
C ASN A 2 -36.03 -1.42 -38.67
N ARG A 3 -36.21 -2.50 -37.91
CA ARG A 3 -35.26 -2.86 -36.85
C ARG A 3 -34.06 -3.55 -37.53
N LYS A 4 -32.98 -2.79 -37.76
CA LYS A 4 -31.69 -3.38 -38.14
C LYS A 4 -31.25 -4.27 -36.98
N ALA A 5 -31.27 -5.58 -37.17
CA ALA A 5 -30.77 -6.53 -36.19
C ALA A 5 -29.27 -6.27 -36.01
N LEU A 6 -28.84 -5.98 -34.79
CA LEU A 6 -27.42 -5.95 -34.47
C LEU A 6 -26.89 -7.37 -34.64
N SER A 7 -25.84 -7.55 -35.44
CA SER A 7 -25.17 -8.85 -35.54
C SER A 7 -24.65 -9.25 -34.15
N PRO A 8 -24.83 -10.51 -33.71
CA PRO A 8 -24.30 -10.99 -32.44
C PRO A 8 -22.82 -10.70 -32.24
N LEU A 9 -22.03 -10.70 -33.34
CA LEU A 9 -20.61 -10.34 -33.32
C LEU A 9 -20.37 -8.87 -32.97
N MET A 10 -21.23 -7.95 -33.43
CA MET A 10 -21.10 -6.53 -33.08
C MET A 10 -21.45 -6.28 -31.62
N ALA A 11 -22.42 -7.04 -31.07
CA ALA A 11 -22.79 -6.92 -29.66
C ALA A 11 -21.62 -7.29 -28.74
N THR A 12 -20.88 -8.36 -29.05
CA THR A 12 -19.71 -8.77 -28.24
C THR A 12 -18.57 -7.76 -28.34
N ILE A 13 -18.29 -7.23 -29.53
CA ILE A 13 -17.26 -6.20 -29.71
C ILE A 13 -17.59 -4.95 -28.88
N ILE A 14 -18.84 -4.48 -28.94
CA ILE A 14 -19.29 -3.32 -28.16
C ILE A 14 -19.15 -3.59 -26.66
N LEU A 15 -19.52 -4.79 -26.21
CA LEU A 15 -19.45 -5.16 -24.80
C LEU A 15 -17.99 -5.20 -24.29
N VAL A 16 -17.07 -5.74 -25.09
CA VAL A 16 -15.64 -5.77 -24.75
C VAL A 16 -15.07 -4.36 -24.69
N LEU A 17 -15.36 -3.52 -25.70
CA LEU A 17 -14.91 -2.13 -25.71
C LEU A 17 -15.45 -1.35 -24.50
N PHE A 18 -16.72 -1.57 -24.15
CA PHE A 18 -17.32 -0.96 -22.98
C PHE A 18 -16.63 -1.38 -21.67
N ALA A 19 -16.32 -2.67 -21.52
CA ALA A 19 -15.59 -3.18 -20.36
C ALA A 19 -14.19 -2.57 -20.24
N LEU A 20 -13.47 -2.43 -21.37
CA LEU A 20 -12.14 -1.80 -21.40
C LEU A 20 -12.21 -0.33 -20.98
N VAL A 21 -13.17 0.42 -21.50
CA VAL A 21 -13.36 1.83 -21.13
C VAL A 21 -13.64 1.96 -19.63
N ILE A 22 -14.58 1.19 -19.09
CA ILE A 22 -14.86 1.22 -17.64
C ILE A 22 -13.63 0.84 -16.83
N GLY A 23 -12.91 -0.23 -17.21
CA GLY A 23 -11.70 -0.66 -16.52
C GLY A 23 -10.64 0.44 -16.45
N THR A 24 -10.39 1.12 -17.57
CA THR A 24 -9.41 2.23 -17.62
C THR A 24 -9.84 3.43 -16.78
N VAL A 25 -11.12 3.83 -16.84
CA VAL A 25 -11.64 4.97 -16.06
C VAL A 25 -11.58 4.67 -14.56
N THR A 26 -12.02 3.49 -14.13
CA THR A 26 -11.97 3.08 -12.73
C THR A 26 -10.53 2.98 -12.23
N MET A 27 -9.59 2.48 -13.04
CA MET A 27 -8.17 2.43 -12.67
C MET A 27 -7.56 3.83 -12.56
N ASN A 28 -7.94 4.77 -13.43
CA ASN A 28 -7.46 6.14 -13.36
C ASN A 28 -7.98 6.88 -12.12
N LEU A 29 -9.26 6.71 -11.78
CA LEU A 29 -9.85 7.27 -10.57
C LEU A 29 -9.31 6.61 -9.30
N GLY A 30 -9.13 5.29 -9.32
CA GLY A 30 -8.57 4.54 -8.20
C GLY A 30 -7.11 4.85 -7.95
N LYS A 31 -6.32 5.15 -9.00
CA LYS A 31 -4.93 5.60 -8.85
C LYS A 31 -4.84 6.87 -8.03
N GLY A 32 -5.62 7.91 -8.34
CA GLY A 32 -5.62 9.15 -7.56
C GLY A 32 -5.90 8.92 -6.08
N TYR A 33 -6.93 8.13 -5.76
CA TYR A 33 -7.25 7.79 -4.37
C TYR A 33 -6.13 7.03 -3.65
N VAL A 34 -5.46 6.09 -4.33
CA VAL A 34 -4.35 5.32 -3.76
C VAL A 34 -3.07 6.16 -3.66
N GLU A 35 -2.83 7.05 -4.61
CA GLU A 35 -1.68 7.97 -4.60
C GLU A 35 -1.81 8.97 -3.45
N ASP A 36 -3.00 9.54 -3.23
CA ASP A 36 -3.27 10.45 -2.11
C ASP A 36 -3.03 9.74 -0.76
N ILE A 37 -3.46 8.48 -0.64
CA ILE A 37 -3.21 7.66 0.56
C ILE A 37 -1.72 7.28 0.68
N ALA A 38 -1.05 7.02 -0.43
CA ALA A 38 0.36 6.64 -0.46
C ALA A 38 1.31 7.84 -0.21
N GLU A 39 0.87 9.07 -0.49
CA GLU A 39 1.57 10.30 -0.13
C GLU A 39 1.40 10.63 1.36
N GLU A 40 0.22 10.37 1.94
CA GLU A 40 -0.02 10.55 3.37
C GLU A 40 0.58 9.44 4.25
N THR A 41 0.78 8.24 3.68
CA THR A 41 1.52 7.18 4.35
C THR A 41 3.00 7.43 4.09
N PRO A 42 3.81 7.89 5.07
CA PRO A 42 5.24 7.95 4.85
C PRO A 42 5.70 6.55 4.43
N LYS A 43 6.24 6.42 3.21
CA LYS A 43 7.17 5.36 2.86
C LYS A 43 8.39 5.56 3.76
N SER A 44 8.23 5.28 5.04
CA SER A 44 9.31 5.06 5.96
C SER A 44 9.88 3.69 5.60
N SER A 45 10.54 3.60 4.44
CA SER A 45 11.75 2.80 4.41
C SER A 45 12.66 3.48 5.41
N ILE A 46 12.56 3.06 6.68
CA ILE A 46 13.47 3.50 7.71
C ILE A 46 14.79 2.86 7.30
N ILE A 47 15.56 3.62 6.53
CA ILE A 47 16.95 3.30 6.23
C ILE A 47 17.67 3.58 7.54
N ILE A 48 17.67 2.58 8.41
CA ILE A 48 18.45 2.62 9.63
C ILE A 48 19.87 2.38 9.19
N ASP A 49 20.65 3.45 9.10
CA ASP A 49 22.08 3.33 8.87
C ASP A 49 22.66 2.61 10.09
N ILE A 50 23.14 1.39 9.88
CA ILE A 50 23.56 0.46 10.94
C ILE A 50 24.75 1.05 11.74
N THR A 51 25.42 2.05 11.17
CA THR A 51 26.48 2.85 11.78
C THR A 51 26.03 3.78 12.91
N ASP A 52 24.72 4.09 13.03
CA ASP A 52 24.18 4.95 14.11
C ASP A 52 23.53 4.17 15.27
N ILE A 53 23.56 2.83 15.23
CA ILE A 53 23.13 1.95 16.33
C ILE A 53 24.31 1.79 17.30
N ASP A 54 24.63 2.86 18.00
CA ASP A 54 25.70 2.92 19.00
C ASP A 54 25.24 2.55 20.42
N THR A 55 23.93 2.39 20.61
CA THR A 55 23.34 2.13 21.93
C THR A 55 22.32 0.98 21.91
N PRO A 56 22.26 0.16 23.00
CA PRO A 56 21.29 -0.92 23.14
C PRO A 56 19.82 -0.46 23.01
N LEU A 57 19.54 0.77 23.45
CA LEU A 57 18.19 1.36 23.39
C LEU A 57 17.75 1.62 21.93
N LYS A 58 18.66 2.13 21.09
CA LYS A 58 18.37 2.31 19.66
C LYS A 58 18.15 0.98 18.95
N GLU A 59 18.90 -0.06 19.30
CA GLU A 59 18.70 -1.41 18.73
C GLU A 59 17.31 -1.96 19.10
N LEU A 60 16.86 -1.73 20.33
CA LEU A 60 15.53 -2.09 20.80
C LEU A 60 14.42 -1.36 20.04
N GLN A 61 14.58 -0.04 19.88
CA GLN A 61 13.65 0.80 19.12
C GLN A 61 13.55 0.34 17.66
N VAL A 62 14.68 0.00 17.05
CA VAL A 62 14.72 -0.56 15.69
C VAL A 62 13.95 -1.88 15.62
N LYS A 63 14.12 -2.79 16.59
CA LYS A 63 13.38 -4.06 16.61
C LYS A 63 11.88 -3.86 16.75
N HIS A 64 11.44 -2.90 17.55
CA HIS A 64 10.02 -2.56 17.71
C HIS A 64 9.46 -1.96 16.41
N ILE A 65 10.14 -0.98 15.83
CA ILE A 65 9.68 -0.31 14.61
C ILE A 65 9.70 -1.25 13.40
N THR A 66 10.62 -2.22 13.35
CA THR A 66 10.68 -3.25 12.30
C THR A 66 9.74 -4.43 12.53
N GLY A 67 8.96 -4.43 13.63
CA GLY A 67 7.98 -5.48 13.95
C GLY A 67 8.59 -6.82 14.38
N ARG A 68 9.85 -6.82 14.83
CA ARG A 68 10.55 -8.02 15.31
C ARG A 68 10.26 -8.37 16.77
N ILE A 69 9.77 -7.40 17.55
CA ILE A 69 9.32 -7.55 18.94
C ILE A 69 7.97 -6.85 19.10
N SER A 70 7.14 -7.32 20.03
CA SER A 70 5.85 -6.70 20.34
C SER A 70 6.02 -5.43 21.20
N GLU A 71 4.97 -4.60 21.27
CA GLU A 71 4.96 -3.39 22.11
C GLU A 71 5.16 -3.73 23.61
N GLU A 72 4.59 -4.85 24.08
CA GLU A 72 4.78 -5.33 25.46
C GLU A 72 6.25 -5.72 25.74
N GLU A 73 6.90 -6.43 24.81
CA GLU A 73 8.31 -6.83 24.94
C GLU A 73 9.27 -5.64 24.84
N TYR A 74 8.91 -4.60 24.08
CA TYR A 74 9.67 -3.35 24.01
C TYR A 74 9.67 -2.63 25.37
N LEU A 75 8.50 -2.47 26.01
CA LEU A 75 8.37 -1.74 27.28
C LEU A 75 9.09 -2.44 28.45
N ASP A 76 9.06 -3.77 28.49
CA ASP A 76 9.78 -4.55 29.50
C ASP A 76 11.30 -4.41 29.34
N GLN A 77 11.81 -4.49 28.11
CA GLN A 77 13.25 -4.37 27.85
C GLN A 77 13.75 -2.94 27.97
N GLU A 78 12.93 -1.94 27.66
CA GLU A 78 13.24 -0.53 27.89
C GLU A 78 13.40 -0.22 29.38
N GLN A 79 12.53 -0.73 30.25
CA GLN A 79 12.68 -0.58 31.71
C GLN A 79 13.98 -1.18 32.24
N ILE A 80 14.41 -2.32 31.70
CA ILE A 80 15.67 -2.98 32.11
C ILE A 80 16.89 -2.17 31.66
N LEU A 81 16.83 -1.51 30.50
CA LEU A 81 17.95 -0.74 29.95
C LEU A 81 18.08 0.67 30.56
N ILE A 82 17.01 1.21 31.13
CA ILE A 82 16.97 2.52 31.79
C ILE A 82 17.19 2.41 33.31
N SER A 83 17.04 1.20 33.87
CA SER A 83 17.39 0.83 35.26
C SER A 83 18.90 0.78 35.50
#